data_AF-A0A2V3JL54-F1
#
_entry.id   AF-A0A2V3JL54-F1
#
_cell.length_a   1.000
_cell.length_b   1.000
_cell.length_c   1.000
_cell.angle_alpha   90.00
_cell.angle_beta   90.00
_cell.angle_gamma   90.00
#
_symmetry.space_group_name_H-M   'P 1'
#
loop_
_entity.id
_entity.type
_entity.pdbx_description
1 polymer ?
#
loop_
_entity_poly.entity_id
_entity_poly.type
_entity_poly.pdbx_seq_one_letter_code
_entity_poly.pdbx_strand_id
1 'polypeptide(L)'
;MYCKECGTEITEKREVCPNCGTTLKNKKSIGKTFVKGFFYSIVILFGLMMIGAFMSGVNEGISKDATTPPSMTVEEIKSRALAIPYDDLMRNNDNYIGEIIYSRGEILQVSERRTNNYVLRVATKQSTYGYHEDIIWVNYKGNRLLEGDIIDIWGESKGLETYSAVLGNQVTIPEIDSLHVELVTKAG
;
A
#
# COMPACT_ATOMS: atom_id res chain seq x y z
N MET A 1 5.06 -38.33 -3.83
CA MET A 1 5.32 -36.89 -3.52
C MET A 1 6.80 -36.74 -3.22
N TYR A 2 7.43 -35.61 -3.52
CA TYR A 2 8.85 -35.41 -3.21
C TYR A 2 9.04 -34.69 -1.87
N CYS A 3 10.03 -35.09 -1.10
CA CYS A 3 10.42 -34.36 0.10
C CYS A 3 10.99 -32.99 -0.31
N LYS A 4 10.47 -31.90 0.28
CA LYS A 4 10.92 -30.53 -0.04
C LYS A 4 12.33 -30.21 0.44
N GLU A 5 12.80 -30.92 1.46
CA GLU A 5 14.12 -30.67 2.05
C GLU A 5 15.24 -31.45 1.35
N CYS A 6 15.00 -32.72 0.97
CA CYS A 6 16.05 -33.59 0.43
C CYS A 6 15.76 -34.15 -0.96
N GLY A 7 14.61 -33.82 -1.56
CA GLY A 7 14.27 -34.23 -2.92
C GLY A 7 13.95 -35.72 -3.11
N THR A 8 14.01 -36.55 -2.07
CA THR A 8 13.71 -37.98 -2.18
C THR A 8 12.24 -38.21 -2.57
N GLU A 9 12.03 -39.12 -3.51
CA GLU A 9 10.69 -39.57 -3.89
C GLU A 9 10.07 -40.42 -2.78
N ILE A 10 8.89 -40.00 -2.32
CA ILE A 10 8.12 -40.69 -1.30
C ILE A 10 6.93 -41.36 -1.98
N THR A 11 7.00 -42.68 -2.09
CA THR A 11 6.01 -43.55 -2.74
C THR A 11 4.80 -43.83 -1.84
N GLU A 12 4.96 -43.76 -0.51
CA GLU A 12 3.89 -44.02 0.46
C GLU A 12 3.59 -42.84 1.37
N LYS A 13 2.32 -42.68 1.76
CA LYS A 13 1.86 -41.58 2.61
C LYS A 13 2.38 -41.77 4.04
N ARG A 14 3.39 -40.99 4.42
CA ARG A 14 4.06 -41.03 5.73
C ARG A 14 4.25 -39.62 6.30
N GLU A 15 4.29 -39.51 7.63
CA GLU A 15 4.40 -38.23 8.33
C GLU A 15 5.84 -37.70 8.39
N VAL A 16 6.82 -38.58 8.25
CA VAL A 16 8.26 -38.27 8.36
C VAL A 16 9.02 -38.84 7.18
N CYS A 17 9.90 -38.05 6.57
CA CYS A 17 10.76 -38.49 5.47
C CYS A 17 11.77 -39.56 5.94
N PRO A 18 11.91 -40.71 5.25
CA PRO A 18 12.85 -41.76 5.62
C PRO A 18 14.32 -41.35 5.43
N ASN A 19 14.59 -40.41 4.53
CA ASN A 19 15.95 -40.06 4.17
C ASN A 19 16.53 -38.95 5.06
N CYS A 20 15.75 -37.91 5.36
CA CYS A 20 16.25 -36.76 6.12
C CYS A 20 15.53 -36.49 7.45
N GLY A 21 14.50 -37.26 7.79
CA GLY A 21 13.78 -37.09 9.06
C GLY A 21 12.87 -35.86 9.15
N THR A 22 12.73 -35.06 8.09
CA THR A 22 11.80 -33.90 8.12
C THR A 22 10.33 -34.33 8.15
N THR A 23 9.47 -33.49 8.72
CA THR A 23 8.02 -33.74 8.79
C THR A 23 7.31 -33.31 7.51
N LEU A 24 6.45 -34.18 6.98
CA LEU A 24 5.71 -33.97 5.74
C LEU A 24 4.31 -33.41 6.06
N LYS A 25 4.16 -32.08 6.01
CA LYS A 25 2.88 -31.39 6.28
C LYS A 25 1.88 -31.61 5.12
N ASN A 26 0.83 -32.39 5.35
CA ASN A 26 -0.29 -32.54 4.42
C ASN A 26 -1.33 -31.41 4.61
N LYS A 27 -1.60 -30.63 3.55
CA LYS A 27 -2.66 -29.60 3.56
C LYS A 27 -4.02 -30.30 3.46
N LYS A 28 -4.78 -30.35 4.57
CA LYS A 28 -6.16 -30.83 4.59
C LYS A 28 -7.04 -29.80 3.87
N SER A 29 -7.54 -30.11 2.67
CA SER A 29 -8.55 -29.28 1.99
C SER A 29 -9.87 -29.37 2.75
N ILE A 30 -10.29 -28.28 3.38
CA ILE A 30 -11.59 -28.19 4.04
C ILE A 30 -12.65 -27.81 2.99
N GLY A 31 -13.63 -28.69 2.86
CA GLY A 31 -14.67 -28.69 1.84
C GLY A 31 -15.70 -27.57 2.01
N LYS A 32 -16.16 -27.08 0.85
CA LYS A 32 -17.26 -26.13 0.65
C LYS A 32 -18.62 -26.77 0.96
N THR A 33 -19.18 -26.64 2.18
CA THR A 33 -20.58 -27.08 2.42
C THR A 33 -21.34 -26.37 3.57
N PHE A 34 -21.00 -25.14 4.00
CA PHE A 34 -21.69 -24.57 5.18
C PHE A 34 -21.89 -23.04 5.19
N VAL A 35 -22.48 -22.45 4.13
CA VAL A 35 -22.57 -20.97 4.00
C VAL A 35 -24.01 -20.41 3.88
N LYS A 36 -25.05 -21.25 3.70
CA LYS A 36 -26.41 -20.73 3.40
C LYS A 36 -27.33 -20.48 4.61
N GLY A 37 -27.03 -21.04 5.78
CA GLY A 37 -27.92 -20.96 6.96
C GLY A 37 -27.65 -19.80 7.92
N PHE A 38 -26.44 -19.23 7.93
CA PHE A 38 -26.03 -18.23 8.92
C PHE A 38 -26.32 -16.77 8.49
N PHE A 39 -26.52 -16.54 7.19
CA PHE A 39 -26.80 -15.21 6.64
C PHE A 39 -28.23 -14.74 6.90
N TYR A 40 -29.22 -15.65 6.88
CA TYR A 40 -30.62 -15.27 7.02
C TYR A 40 -31.02 -14.89 8.46
N SER A 41 -30.40 -15.49 9.49
CA SER A 41 -30.68 -15.15 10.89
C SER A 41 -30.07 -13.81 11.31
N ILE A 42 -28.93 -13.42 10.75
CA ILE A 42 -28.27 -12.13 11.02
C ILE A 42 -29.00 -10.96 10.36
N VAL A 43 -29.54 -11.13 9.15
CA VAL A 43 -30.28 -10.07 8.44
C VAL A 43 -31.61 -9.73 9.14
N ILE A 44 -32.29 -10.71 9.74
CA ILE A 44 -33.56 -10.51 10.46
C ILE A 44 -33.34 -9.77 11.80
N LEU A 45 -32.21 -10.00 12.48
CA LEU A 45 -31.89 -9.34 13.75
C LEU A 45 -31.45 -7.88 13.55
N PHE A 46 -30.73 -7.57 12.47
CA PHE A 46 -30.34 -6.20 12.12
C PHE A 46 -31.48 -5.35 11.55
N GLY A 47 -32.50 -5.98 10.93
CA GLY A 47 -33.66 -5.27 10.37
C GLY A 47 -34.61 -4.65 11.40
N LEU A 48 -34.66 -5.17 12.62
CA LEU A 48 -35.57 -4.69 13.67
C LEU A 48 -34.96 -3.61 14.59
N MET A 49 -33.65 -3.36 14.52
CA MET A 49 -32.99 -2.31 15.32
C MET A 49 -33.07 -0.91 14.68
N MET A 50 -33.59 -0.79 13.46
CA MET A 50 -33.60 0.45 12.67
C MET A 50 -34.93 1.25 12.68
N ILE A 51 -35.88 0.95 13.58
CA ILE A 51 -37.17 1.69 13.67
C ILE A 51 -37.34 2.47 14.99
N GLY A 52 -36.38 2.43 15.91
CA GLY A 52 -36.55 3.01 17.25
C GLY A 52 -35.56 4.09 17.64
N ALA A 53 -35.47 5.22 16.93
CA ALA A 53 -34.92 6.47 17.49
C ALA A 53 -35.24 7.68 16.61
N PHE A 54 -36.45 8.22 16.75
CA PHE A 54 -36.83 9.54 16.26
C PHE A 54 -36.73 10.53 17.45
N MET A 55 -35.99 11.62 17.24
CA MET A 55 -36.11 12.95 17.86
C MET A 55 -35.62 13.21 19.31
N SER A 56 -34.52 13.98 19.39
CA SER A 56 -34.37 15.22 20.16
C SER A 56 -33.13 15.92 19.58
N GLY A 57 -33.23 17.08 18.95
CA GLY A 57 -33.37 18.36 19.65
C GLY A 57 -32.02 19.09 19.58
N VAL A 58 -31.96 20.12 18.74
CA VAL A 58 -30.81 21.02 18.47
C VAL A 58 -30.19 21.63 19.74
N ASN A 59 -28.87 21.84 19.72
CA ASN A 59 -28.30 23.07 20.27
C ASN A 59 -27.01 23.45 19.52
N GLU A 60 -26.90 24.72 19.16
CA GLU A 60 -25.75 25.35 18.50
C GLU A 60 -24.53 25.40 19.43
N GLY A 61 -23.35 25.26 18.84
CA GLY A 61 -22.09 25.44 19.54
C GLY A 61 -20.91 25.25 18.59
N ILE A 62 -20.46 26.34 18.00
CA ILE A 62 -19.22 26.42 17.22
C ILE A 62 -18.05 25.92 18.07
N SER A 63 -17.36 24.89 17.60
CA SER A 63 -15.91 24.82 17.61
C SER A 63 -15.48 23.85 16.52
N LYS A 64 -15.13 24.42 15.35
CA LYS A 64 -14.28 23.75 14.38
C LYS A 64 -12.90 23.68 15.01
N ASP A 65 -12.68 22.66 15.82
CA ASP A 65 -11.32 22.22 16.10
C ASP A 65 -11.35 20.71 16.17
N ALA A 66 -11.25 20.11 14.99
CA ALA A 66 -10.88 18.71 14.90
C ALA A 66 -9.46 18.63 15.48
N THR A 67 -9.36 18.17 16.71
CA THR A 67 -8.07 17.79 17.32
C THR A 67 -7.48 16.66 16.49
N THR A 68 -6.76 17.02 15.44
CA THR A 68 -5.82 16.17 14.74
C THR A 68 -4.70 15.86 15.73
N PRO A 69 -4.27 14.59 15.91
CA PRO A 69 -2.98 14.30 16.55
C PRO A 69 -1.91 15.14 15.84
N PRO A 70 -0.83 15.60 16.49
CA PRO A 70 0.08 16.61 15.95
C PRO A 70 0.51 16.26 14.53
N SER A 71 -0.20 16.86 13.57
CA SER A 71 0.09 16.74 12.15
C SER A 71 1.10 17.83 11.92
N MET A 72 2.34 17.44 11.63
CA MET A 72 3.39 18.39 11.30
C MET A 72 2.88 19.39 10.25
N THR A 73 3.27 20.65 10.40
CA THR A 73 2.97 21.69 9.40
C THR A 73 3.72 21.39 8.10
N VAL A 74 3.25 21.95 6.98
CA VAL A 74 3.90 21.77 5.67
C VAL A 74 5.35 22.26 5.71
N GLU A 75 5.61 23.36 6.42
CA GLU A 75 6.92 23.95 6.61
C GLU A 75 7.85 23.02 7.42
N GLU A 76 7.33 22.39 8.47
CA GLU A 76 8.07 21.38 9.25
C GLU A 76 8.37 20.12 8.42
N ILE A 77 7.43 19.67 7.59
CA ILE A 77 7.65 18.53 6.68
C ILE A 77 8.77 18.87 5.70
N LYS A 78 8.68 20.02 5.03
CA LYS A 78 9.68 20.44 4.04
C LYS A 78 11.06 20.66 4.64
N SER A 79 11.14 21.23 5.85
CA SER A 79 12.43 21.50 6.52
C SER A 79 13.13 20.23 7.04
N ARG A 80 12.37 19.17 7.32
CA ARG A 80 12.93 17.87 7.75
C ARG A 80 13.23 16.92 6.60
N ALA A 81 12.80 17.25 5.39
CA ALA A 81 12.92 16.36 4.25
C ALA A 81 14.36 16.25 3.73
N LEU A 82 14.79 15.01 3.49
CA LEU A 82 16.09 14.68 2.93
C LEU A 82 15.99 14.44 1.42
N ALA A 83 16.95 14.98 0.65
CA ALA A 83 17.09 14.65 -0.76
C ALA A 83 18.01 13.42 -0.90
N ILE A 84 17.40 12.24 -0.98
CA ILE A 84 18.12 10.96 -1.01
C ILE A 84 18.22 10.46 -2.46
N PRO A 85 19.43 10.10 -2.95
CA PRO A 85 19.56 9.50 -4.26
C PRO A 85 18.77 8.19 -4.39
N TYR A 86 18.15 7.96 -5.55
CA TYR A 86 17.37 6.74 -5.81
C TYR A 86 18.18 5.46 -5.58
N ASP A 87 19.43 5.42 -6.05
CA ASP A 87 20.33 4.27 -5.86
C ASP A 87 20.54 3.93 -4.38
N ASP A 88 20.52 4.94 -3.50
CA ASP A 88 20.70 4.77 -2.06
C ASP A 88 19.40 4.26 -1.40
N LEU A 89 18.25 4.78 -1.84
CA LEU A 89 16.93 4.24 -1.47
C LEU A 89 16.75 2.78 -1.91
N MET A 90 17.43 2.34 -2.97
CA MET A 90 17.40 0.94 -3.42
C MET A 90 18.38 0.04 -2.67
N ARG A 91 19.62 0.50 -2.47
CA ARG A 91 20.70 -0.34 -1.93
C ARG A 91 20.75 -0.35 -0.40
N ASN A 92 20.42 0.79 0.22
CA ASN A 92 20.55 1.03 1.65
C ASN A 92 19.21 1.45 2.28
N ASN A 93 18.10 0.99 1.69
CA ASN A 93 16.72 1.37 2.03
C ASN A 93 16.42 1.37 3.55
N ASP A 94 16.92 0.37 4.27
CA ASP A 94 16.67 0.17 5.70
C ASP A 94 17.13 1.36 6.56
N ASN A 95 18.13 2.11 6.10
CA ASN A 95 18.65 3.30 6.80
C ASN A 95 17.68 4.49 6.77
N TYR A 96 16.70 4.47 5.87
CA TYR A 96 15.83 5.60 5.59
C TYR A 96 14.37 5.33 5.94
N ILE A 97 14.03 4.13 6.41
CA ILE A 97 12.68 3.81 6.87
C ILE A 97 12.29 4.78 7.99
N GLY A 98 11.20 5.50 7.81
CA GLY A 98 10.72 6.52 8.75
C GLY A 98 11.27 7.93 8.51
N GLU A 99 12.29 8.10 7.68
CA GLU A 99 12.81 9.41 7.31
C GLU A 99 11.88 10.09 6.30
N ILE A 100 11.73 11.41 6.46
CA ILE A 100 10.99 12.23 5.49
C ILE A 100 11.94 12.52 4.34
N ILE A 101 11.52 12.20 3.13
CA ILE A 101 12.30 12.46 1.92
C ILE A 101 11.58 13.44 1.00
N TYR A 102 12.37 14.12 0.17
CA TYR A 102 11.89 14.93 -0.95
C TYR A 102 12.21 14.24 -2.28
N SER A 103 11.24 14.22 -3.19
CA SER A 103 11.46 13.82 -4.58
C SER A 103 10.53 14.59 -5.53
N ARG A 104 11.06 14.91 -6.72
CA ARG A 104 10.28 15.45 -7.84
C ARG A 104 10.19 14.40 -8.94
N GLY A 105 9.02 14.26 -9.54
CA GLY A 105 8.88 13.34 -10.67
C GLY A 105 7.57 13.46 -11.42
N GLU A 106 7.47 12.69 -12.50
CA GLU A 106 6.29 12.59 -13.34
C GLU A 106 5.48 11.33 -13.00
N ILE A 107 4.16 11.48 -12.90
CA ILE A 107 3.25 10.35 -12.64
C ILE A 107 3.13 9.49 -13.90
N LEU A 108 3.68 8.28 -13.87
CA LEU A 108 3.55 7.30 -14.95
C LEU A 108 2.27 6.47 -14.87
N GLN A 109 1.74 6.27 -13.67
CA GLN A 109 0.52 5.48 -13.47
C GLN A 109 -0.25 5.94 -12.25
N VAL A 110 -1.58 6.02 -12.37
CA VAL A 110 -2.50 6.27 -11.26
C VAL A 110 -3.38 5.05 -11.00
N SER A 111 -3.30 4.48 -9.80
CA SER A 111 -4.17 3.38 -9.36
C SER A 111 -5.02 3.79 -8.17
N GLU A 112 -6.33 3.95 -8.36
CA GLU A 112 -7.25 4.24 -7.27
C GLU A 112 -7.59 2.97 -6.49
N ARG A 113 -7.32 2.96 -5.19
CA ARG A 113 -7.60 1.84 -4.29
C ARG A 113 -8.96 1.99 -3.63
N ARG A 114 -9.27 3.20 -3.18
CA ARG A 114 -10.53 3.63 -2.55
C ARG A 114 -10.75 5.11 -2.89
N THR A 115 -11.92 5.65 -2.58
CA THR A 115 -12.23 7.07 -2.76
C THR A 115 -11.12 7.95 -2.18
N ASN A 116 -10.51 8.77 -3.04
CA ASN A 116 -9.41 9.70 -2.72
C ASN A 116 -8.13 9.04 -2.16
N ASN A 117 -7.93 7.74 -2.41
CA ASN A 117 -6.72 7.02 -2.03
C ASN A 117 -6.13 6.33 -3.27
N TYR A 118 -4.92 6.71 -3.62
CA TYR A 118 -4.24 6.35 -4.84
C TYR A 118 -2.87 5.74 -4.53
N VAL A 119 -2.45 4.82 -5.38
CA VAL A 119 -1.05 4.48 -5.56
C VAL A 119 -0.59 5.14 -6.85
N LEU A 120 0.47 5.93 -6.77
CA LEU A 120 1.11 6.56 -7.91
C LEU A 120 2.44 5.85 -8.20
N ARG A 121 2.73 5.57 -9.47
CA ARG A 121 4.09 5.24 -9.91
C ARG A 121 4.72 6.49 -10.47
N VAL A 122 5.78 6.96 -9.85
CA VAL A 122 6.37 8.26 -10.18
C VAL A 122 7.80 8.04 -10.65
N ALA A 123 8.13 8.45 -11.87
CA ALA A 123 9.51 8.45 -12.36
C ALA A 123 10.22 9.72 -11.90
N THR A 124 11.36 9.57 -11.25
CA THR A 124 12.05 10.68 -10.56
C THR A 124 13.29 11.18 -11.28
N LYS A 125 13.79 10.40 -12.25
CA LYS A 125 14.95 10.78 -13.06
C LYS A 125 14.53 11.44 -14.37
N GLN A 126 14.90 12.71 -14.50
CA GLN A 126 14.69 13.46 -15.73
C GLN A 126 15.79 13.11 -16.76
N SER A 127 15.37 12.76 -17.98
CA SER A 127 16.25 12.53 -19.13
C SER A 127 15.94 13.50 -20.27
N THR A 128 16.72 13.45 -21.36
CA THR A 128 16.42 14.17 -22.61
C THR A 128 15.10 13.75 -23.25
N TYR A 129 14.58 12.57 -22.90
CA TYR A 129 13.31 12.03 -23.40
C TYR A 129 12.15 12.17 -22.40
N GLY A 130 12.34 12.88 -21.28
CA GLY A 130 11.37 13.00 -20.19
C GLY A 130 11.68 12.07 -19.01
N TYR A 131 10.69 11.82 -18.17
CA TYR A 131 10.81 10.96 -16.99
C TYR A 131 10.39 9.53 -17.31
N HIS A 132 11.34 8.59 -17.26
CA HIS A 132 11.08 7.17 -17.56
C HIS A 132 11.79 6.20 -16.62
N GLU A 133 12.65 6.71 -15.73
CA GLU A 133 13.54 5.94 -14.87
C GLU A 133 13.36 6.34 -13.40
N ASP A 134 13.97 5.55 -12.51
CA ASP A 134 13.96 5.77 -11.06
C ASP A 134 12.54 5.90 -10.51
N ILE A 135 11.77 4.82 -10.67
CA ILE A 135 10.35 4.77 -10.33
C ILE A 135 10.18 4.50 -8.84
N ILE A 136 9.39 5.34 -8.17
CA ILE A 136 8.98 5.13 -6.78
C ILE A 136 7.48 4.79 -6.69
N TRP A 137 7.12 4.00 -5.69
CA TRP A 137 5.75 3.70 -5.30
C TRP A 137 5.28 4.71 -4.26
N VAL A 138 4.25 5.49 -4.58
CA VAL A 138 3.78 6.56 -3.69
C VAL A 138 2.35 6.30 -3.26
N ASN A 139 2.13 6.09 -1.97
CA ASN A 139 0.80 6.05 -1.38
C ASN A 139 0.31 7.47 -1.15
N TYR A 140 -0.76 7.85 -1.83
CA TYR A 140 -1.26 9.22 -1.87
C TYR A 140 -2.73 9.31 -1.50
N LYS A 141 -3.06 10.26 -0.63
CA LYS A 141 -4.44 10.58 -0.24
C LYS A 141 -4.73 12.05 -0.51
N GLY A 142 -5.67 12.33 -1.40
CA GLY A 142 -6.00 13.71 -1.77
C GLY A 142 -6.88 13.78 -2.99
N ASN A 143 -6.91 14.97 -3.62
CA ASN A 143 -7.59 15.16 -4.89
C ASN A 143 -6.90 14.37 -6.00
N ARG A 144 -7.67 13.89 -6.98
CA ARG A 144 -7.16 13.10 -8.10
C ARG A 144 -6.10 13.87 -8.89
N LEU A 145 -4.92 13.27 -9.01
CA LEU A 145 -3.86 13.64 -9.94
C LEU A 145 -3.92 12.73 -11.17
N LEU A 146 -3.32 13.16 -12.28
CA LEU A 146 -3.37 12.46 -13.57
C LEU A 146 -2.00 11.93 -13.99
N GLU A 147 -2.01 10.93 -14.86
CA GLU A 147 -0.80 10.47 -15.54
C GLU A 147 -0.24 11.62 -16.40
N GLY A 148 1.07 11.84 -16.35
CA GLY A 148 1.77 12.96 -16.98
C GLY A 148 1.88 14.23 -16.12
N ASP A 149 1.22 14.29 -14.95
CA ASP A 149 1.45 15.40 -14.01
C ASP A 149 2.87 15.32 -13.42
N ILE A 150 3.54 16.47 -13.31
CA ILE A 150 4.80 16.60 -12.57
C ILE A 150 4.47 17.09 -11.16
N ILE A 151 4.99 16.38 -10.15
CA ILE A 151 4.70 16.64 -8.75
C ILE A 151 5.97 16.73 -7.92
N ASP A 152 5.91 17.54 -6.86
CA ASP A 152 6.84 17.48 -5.73
C ASP A 152 6.21 16.66 -4.60
N ILE A 153 6.99 15.76 -4.02
CA ILE A 153 6.55 14.80 -3.00
C ILE A 153 7.43 14.98 -1.78
N TRP A 154 6.79 15.15 -0.63
CA TRP A 154 7.41 15.01 0.68
C TRP A 154 6.71 13.88 1.42
N GLY A 155 7.44 12.83 1.78
CA GLY A 155 6.85 11.62 2.34
C GLY A 155 7.81 10.78 3.16
N GLU A 156 7.25 9.93 3.99
CA GLU A 156 8.00 8.97 4.81
C GLU A 156 8.42 7.79 3.93
N SER A 157 9.71 7.43 3.94
CA SER A 157 10.16 6.20 3.28
C SER A 157 9.74 4.97 4.06
N LYS A 158 9.20 3.96 3.37
CA LYS A 158 8.74 2.69 3.94
C LYS A 158 9.65 1.51 3.60
N GLY A 159 10.76 1.76 2.91
CA GLY A 159 11.66 0.73 2.37
C GLY A 159 11.30 0.38 0.93
N LEU A 160 11.23 -0.92 0.62
CA LEU A 160 10.94 -1.41 -0.74
C LEU A 160 9.58 -2.10 -0.82
N GLU A 161 8.83 -1.82 -1.88
CA GLU A 161 7.60 -2.53 -2.24
C GLU A 161 7.83 -3.39 -3.47
N THR A 162 7.28 -4.60 -3.48
CA THR A 162 7.37 -5.54 -4.61
C THR A 162 6.00 -5.87 -5.17
N TYR A 163 5.82 -5.64 -6.47
CA TYR A 163 4.56 -5.92 -7.16
C TYR A 163 4.73 -6.72 -8.45
N SER A 164 3.69 -7.45 -8.83
CA SER A 164 3.63 -8.11 -10.14
C SER A 164 3.21 -7.11 -11.21
N ALA A 165 4.06 -6.91 -12.22
CA ALA A 165 3.71 -6.16 -13.43
C ALA A 165 2.70 -6.93 -14.29
N VAL A 166 2.15 -6.25 -15.31
CA VAL A 166 1.13 -6.80 -16.21
C VAL A 166 1.62 -8.04 -16.97
N LEU A 167 2.92 -8.10 -17.29
CA LEU A 167 3.55 -9.24 -17.95
C LEU A 167 3.98 -10.36 -16.98
N GLY A 168 3.60 -10.27 -15.70
CA GLY A 168 3.84 -11.31 -14.69
C GLY A 168 5.22 -11.29 -14.04
N ASN A 169 6.14 -10.42 -14.48
CA ASN A 169 7.40 -10.19 -13.79
C ASN A 169 7.19 -9.42 -12.48
N GLN A 170 8.00 -9.73 -11.45
CA GLN A 170 8.04 -8.95 -10.22
C GLN A 170 8.91 -7.71 -10.41
N VAL A 171 8.49 -6.60 -9.82
CA VAL A 171 9.21 -5.33 -9.81
C VAL A 171 9.30 -4.87 -8.36
N THR A 172 10.50 -4.53 -7.92
CA THR A 172 10.78 -4.02 -6.57
C THR A 172 11.31 -2.59 -6.68
N ILE A 173 10.66 -1.65 -6.00
CA ILE A 173 10.98 -0.21 -6.04
C ILE A 173 10.79 0.43 -4.65
N PRO A 174 11.36 1.62 -4.37
CA PRO A 174 11.15 2.30 -3.09
C PRO A 174 9.69 2.70 -2.88
N GLU A 175 9.21 2.53 -1.65
CA GLU A 175 7.85 2.90 -1.25
C GLU A 175 7.86 4.13 -0.34
N ILE A 176 6.99 5.10 -0.65
CA ILE A 176 6.84 6.36 0.05
C ILE A 176 5.38 6.57 0.46
N ASP A 177 5.14 6.81 1.75
CA ASP A 177 3.87 7.32 2.24
C ASP A 177 3.90 8.86 2.17
N SER A 178 3.11 9.44 1.26
CA SER A 178 3.12 10.91 1.10
C SER A 178 2.52 11.63 2.31
N LEU A 179 3.23 12.67 2.77
CA LEU A 179 2.79 13.60 3.81
C LEU A 179 2.28 14.90 3.19
N HIS A 180 2.95 15.38 2.14
CA HIS A 180 2.55 16.55 1.36
C HIS A 180 2.92 16.35 -0.11
N VAL A 181 2.04 16.78 -1.02
CA VAL A 181 2.25 16.70 -2.47
C VAL A 181 1.83 18.02 -3.11
N GLU A 182 2.67 18.54 -4.00
CA GLU A 182 2.39 19.74 -4.78
C GLU A 182 2.38 19.40 -6.27
N LEU A 183 1.32 19.83 -6.96
CA LEU A 183 1.26 19.77 -8.42
C LEU A 183 2.10 20.91 -9.00
N VAL A 184 3.17 20.55 -9.72
CA VAL A 184 4.10 21.50 -10.34
C VAL A 184 3.65 21.84 -11.75
N THR A 185 3.37 20.83 -12.55
CA THR A 185 2.95 20.97 -13.96
C THR A 185 1.85 19.96 -14.26
N LYS A 186 0.78 20.40 -14.92
CA LYS A 186 -0.27 19.50 -15.41
C LYS A 186 0.19 18.72 -16.64
N ALA A 187 -0.31 17.50 -16.79
CA ALA A 187 -0.24 16.76 -18.04
C ALA A 187 -0.73 17.64 -19.22
N GLY A 188 0.03 17.62 -20.32
CA GLY A 188 -0.26 18.37 -21.55
C GLY A 188 -1.26 17.70 -22.46
#